data_AF-A0AAU6D4P5-F1
#
_entry.id   AF-A0AAU6D4P5-F1
#
_cell.length_a   1.000
_cell.length_b   1.000
_cell.length_c   1.000
_cell.angle_alpha   90.00
_cell.angle_beta   90.00
_cell.angle_gamma   90.00
#
_symmetry.space_group_name_H-M   'P 1'
#
loop_
_entity.id
_entity.type
_entity.pdbx_description
1 polymer ?
#
loop_
_entity_poly.entity_id
_entity_poly.type
_entity_poly.pdbx_seq_one_letter_code
_entity_poly.pdbx_strand_id
1 'polypeptide(L)'
;MWYAVQELVPRQDSTSRRFRRGGFATATDAKTELSKVAALMAIPEEDNPAGQLAISDLLEACAAAKEPLPDYDETLRRFKTGQTLNSKTTVGDWPDTWLDERKRLRVTGLKRYAYDVRVHLKPHLGSIRLDKLMVHHLNTMFDAINERNIEIQEQNTSARRSRPNSTPPRTRAPRTGPAGHRCGPSSTRCRHSAGSPA
;
A
#
# COMPACT_ATOMS: atom_id res chain seq x y z
N MET A 1 -3.47 -38.73 26.91
CA MET A 1 -4.00 -37.79 25.90
C MET A 1 -2.82 -37.15 25.18
N TRP A 2 -2.78 -37.23 23.84
CA TRP A 2 -1.65 -36.78 23.05
C TRP A 2 -1.87 -35.36 22.50
N TYR A 3 -0.76 -34.66 22.23
CA TYR A 3 -0.75 -33.29 21.72
C TYR A 3 0.17 -33.19 20.50
N ALA A 4 -0.27 -32.45 19.49
CA ALA A 4 0.57 -32.02 18.38
C ALA A 4 1.01 -30.58 18.65
N VAL A 5 2.33 -30.35 18.67
CA VAL A 5 2.94 -29.04 18.92
C VAL A 5 3.95 -28.76 17.82
N GLN A 6 3.82 -27.62 17.15
CA GLN A 6 4.73 -27.18 16.09
C GLN A 6 5.04 -25.70 16.30
N GLU A 7 6.32 -25.33 16.22
CA GLU A 7 6.73 -23.93 16.21
C GLU A 7 6.45 -23.33 14.82
N LEU A 8 5.84 -22.15 14.80
CA LEU A 8 5.49 -21.42 13.59
C LEU A 8 6.46 -20.25 13.40
N VAL A 9 6.58 -19.72 12.18
CA VAL A 9 7.41 -18.52 11.90
C VAL A 9 6.99 -17.39 12.82
N PRO A 10 7.88 -16.65 13.49
CA PRO A 10 7.48 -15.55 14.38
C PRO A 10 6.58 -14.53 13.66
N ARG A 11 5.74 -13.84 14.44
CA ARG A 11 4.92 -12.73 13.90
C ARG A 11 5.82 -11.56 13.47
N GLN A 12 5.25 -10.60 12.73
CA GLN A 12 5.98 -9.39 12.31
C GLN A 12 6.57 -8.58 13.48
N ASP A 13 5.97 -8.70 14.68
CA ASP A 13 6.46 -8.09 15.92
C ASP A 13 7.59 -8.88 16.59
N SER A 14 8.15 -9.89 15.92
CA SER A 14 9.18 -10.82 16.42
C SER A 14 8.73 -11.72 17.58
N THR A 15 7.43 -11.73 17.92
CA THR A 15 6.91 -12.60 18.97
C THR A 15 6.84 -14.04 18.46
N SER A 16 7.49 -14.97 19.17
CA SER A 16 7.40 -16.40 18.88
C SER A 16 5.97 -16.92 19.03
N ARG A 17 5.55 -17.78 18.09
CA ARG A 17 4.22 -18.43 18.12
C ARG A 17 4.32 -19.93 17.91
N ARG A 18 3.35 -20.64 18.47
CA ARG A 18 3.27 -22.11 18.40
C ARG A 18 1.87 -22.56 18.04
N PHE A 19 1.78 -23.50 17.12
CA PHE A 19 0.58 -24.30 16.91
C PHE A 19 0.53 -25.37 17.99
N ARG A 20 -0.59 -25.44 18.72
CA ARG A 20 -0.82 -26.48 19.74
C ARG A 20 -2.24 -27.00 19.62
N ARG A 21 -2.39 -28.29 19.31
CA ARG A 21 -3.69 -28.98 19.36
C ARG A 21 -3.60 -30.24 20.21
N GLY A 22 -4.61 -30.43 21.06
CA GLY A 22 -4.74 -31.60 21.94
C GLY A 22 -6.00 -32.39 21.64
N GLY A 23 -6.15 -33.52 22.33
CA GLY A 23 -7.35 -34.36 22.24
C GLY A 23 -7.20 -35.59 21.36
N PHE A 24 -5.98 -35.95 20.97
CA PHE A 24 -5.74 -37.17 20.20
C PHE A 24 -5.74 -38.41 21.08
N ALA A 25 -6.41 -39.46 20.61
CA ALA A 25 -6.50 -40.75 21.28
C ALA A 25 -5.17 -41.51 21.25
N THR A 26 -4.46 -41.47 20.12
CA THR A 26 -3.19 -42.18 19.93
C THR A 26 -2.04 -41.24 19.57
N ALA A 27 -0.81 -41.73 19.76
CA ALA A 27 0.40 -41.03 19.31
C ALA A 27 0.46 -40.91 17.78
N THR A 28 -0.04 -41.92 17.07
CA THR A 28 -0.07 -41.96 15.60
C THR A 28 -0.97 -40.86 15.05
N ASP A 29 -2.14 -40.63 15.62
CA ASP A 29 -3.05 -39.56 15.16
C ASP A 29 -2.43 -38.18 15.34
N ALA A 30 -1.76 -37.97 16.48
CA ALA A 30 -1.04 -36.72 16.74
C ALA A 30 0.13 -36.52 15.75
N LYS A 31 0.84 -37.60 15.40
CA LYS A 31 1.94 -37.57 14.42
C LYS A 31 1.42 -37.28 13.01
N THR A 32 0.32 -37.89 12.61
CA THR A 32 -0.34 -37.64 11.32
C THR A 32 -0.73 -36.18 11.18
N GLU A 33 -1.30 -35.60 12.24
CA GLU A 33 -1.66 -34.18 12.21
C GLU A 33 -0.43 -33.28 12.14
N LEU A 34 0.65 -33.61 12.86
CA LEU A 34 1.91 -32.88 12.78
C LEU A 34 2.52 -32.93 11.37
N SER A 35 2.45 -34.08 10.69
CA SER A 35 2.90 -34.20 9.29
C SER A 35 2.10 -33.31 8.34
N LYS A 36 0.78 -33.15 8.54
CA LYS A 36 -0.04 -32.23 7.74
C LYS A 36 0.34 -30.77 7.96
N VAL A 37 0.58 -30.38 9.22
CA VAL A 37 1.03 -29.02 9.55
C VAL A 37 2.39 -28.74 8.91
N ALA A 38 3.33 -29.69 8.99
CA ALA A 38 4.64 -29.56 8.35
C ALA A 38 4.52 -29.43 6.83
N ALA A 39 3.63 -30.20 6.19
CA ALA A 39 3.37 -30.09 4.75
C ALA A 39 2.80 -28.71 4.38
N LEU A 40 1.86 -28.18 5.15
CA LEU A 40 1.31 -26.84 4.93
C LEU A 40 2.40 -25.76 5.06
N MET A 41 3.27 -25.86 6.07
CA MET A 41 4.39 -24.92 6.26
C MET A 41 5.42 -24.96 5.13
N ALA A 42 5.52 -26.08 4.39
CA ALA A 42 6.42 -26.25 3.26
C ALA A 42 5.83 -25.78 1.91
N ILE A 43 4.58 -25.31 1.88
CA ILE A 43 3.95 -24.76 0.66
C ILE A 43 4.68 -23.52 0.11
N PRO A 44 5.07 -22.53 0.92
CA PRO A 44 5.81 -21.36 0.46
C PRO A 44 7.29 -21.73 0.27
N GLU A 45 7.90 -21.20 -0.78
CA GLU A 45 9.35 -21.28 -0.96
C GLU A 45 10.07 -20.56 0.20
N GLU A 46 11.29 -20.99 0.52
CA GLU A 46 12.04 -20.51 1.70
C GLU A 46 12.34 -19.00 1.65
N ASP A 47 12.42 -18.48 0.43
CA ASP A 47 12.67 -17.11 0.00
C ASP A 47 11.40 -16.24 -0.11
N ASN A 48 10.22 -16.77 0.24
CA ASN A 48 8.97 -16.02 0.32
C ASN A 48 8.51 -15.82 1.79
N PRO A 49 9.08 -14.84 2.53
CA PRO A 49 8.75 -14.61 3.93
C PRO A 49 7.27 -14.19 4.12
N ALA A 50 6.67 -13.52 3.13
CA ALA A 50 5.26 -13.12 3.19
C ALA A 50 4.32 -14.34 3.11
N GLY A 51 4.65 -15.33 2.28
CA GLY A 51 3.87 -16.57 2.17
C GLY A 51 3.96 -17.45 3.42
N GLN A 52 5.15 -17.53 4.03
CA GLN A 52 5.36 -18.26 5.29
C GLN A 52 4.57 -17.64 6.45
N LEU A 53 4.52 -16.31 6.52
CA LEU A 53 3.70 -15.59 7.50
C LEU A 53 2.21 -15.90 7.29
N ALA A 54 1.71 -15.85 6.05
CA ALA A 54 0.30 -16.08 5.74
C ALA A 54 -0.18 -17.49 6.10
N ILE A 55 0.64 -18.52 5.87
CA ILE A 55 0.31 -19.90 6.27
C ILE A 55 0.38 -20.06 7.79
N SER A 56 1.36 -19.45 8.43
CA SER A 56 1.47 -19.49 9.87
C SER A 56 0.29 -18.75 10.55
N ASP A 57 -0.20 -17.64 9.97
CA ASP A 57 -1.40 -16.92 10.41
C ASP A 57 -2.68 -17.77 10.21
N LEU A 58 -2.75 -18.53 9.12
CA LEU A 58 -3.86 -19.46 8.86
C LEU A 58 -3.87 -20.59 9.92
N LEU A 59 -2.72 -21.21 10.16
CA LEU A 59 -2.59 -22.29 11.15
C LEU A 59 -2.91 -21.81 12.56
N GLU A 60 -2.50 -20.60 12.93
CA GLU A 60 -2.84 -19.97 14.19
C GLU A 60 -4.34 -19.70 14.33
N ALA A 61 -4.99 -19.20 13.27
CA ALA A 61 -6.44 -18.99 13.27
C ALA A 61 -7.21 -20.31 13.43
N CYS A 62 -6.81 -21.37 12.71
CA CYS A 62 -7.41 -22.70 12.86
C CYS A 62 -7.23 -23.26 14.28
N ALA A 63 -6.04 -23.10 14.88
CA ALA A 63 -5.78 -23.53 16.25
C ALA A 63 -6.65 -22.78 17.27
N ALA A 64 -6.82 -21.47 17.10
CA ALA A 64 -7.65 -20.63 17.97
C ALA A 64 -9.15 -20.99 17.85
N ALA A 65 -9.64 -21.21 16.63
CA ALA A 65 -11.02 -21.59 16.36
C ALA A 65 -11.34 -23.05 16.70
N LYS A 66 -10.32 -23.88 16.96
CA LYS A 66 -10.42 -25.35 17.12
C LYS A 66 -11.04 -26.04 15.90
N GLU A 67 -10.84 -25.46 14.72
CA GLU A 67 -11.31 -25.99 13.45
C GLU A 67 -10.37 -27.11 12.94
N PRO A 68 -10.87 -28.02 12.09
CA PRO A 68 -10.01 -28.97 11.41
C PRO A 68 -8.95 -28.23 10.58
N LEU A 69 -7.79 -28.88 10.38
CA LEU A 69 -6.76 -28.31 9.52
C LEU A 69 -7.29 -28.11 8.10
N PRO A 70 -6.86 -27.03 7.42
CA PRO A 70 -7.24 -26.81 6.04
C PRO A 70 -6.65 -27.90 5.15
N ASP A 71 -7.38 -28.24 4.09
CA ASP A 71 -6.93 -29.22 3.10
C ASP A 71 -5.66 -28.73 2.37
N TYR A 72 -4.72 -29.64 2.15
CA TYR A 72 -3.40 -29.30 1.58
C TYR A 72 -3.52 -28.83 0.14
N ASP A 73 -4.23 -29.58 -0.71
CA ASP A 73 -4.35 -29.29 -2.14
C ASP A 73 -5.12 -28.00 -2.37
N GLU A 74 -6.18 -27.77 -1.59
CA GLU A 74 -6.94 -26.52 -1.64
C GLU A 74 -6.11 -25.33 -1.13
N THR A 75 -5.33 -25.49 -0.06
CA THR A 75 -4.43 -24.43 0.44
C THR A 75 -3.34 -24.12 -0.57
N LEU A 76 -2.74 -25.14 -1.18
CA LEU A 76 -1.75 -25.01 -2.24
C LEU A 76 -2.33 -24.31 -3.48
N ARG A 77 -3.54 -24.69 -3.89
CA ARG A 77 -4.25 -24.06 -5.01
C ARG A 77 -4.52 -22.59 -4.71
N ARG A 78 -5.03 -22.28 -3.51
CA ARG A 78 -5.28 -20.88 -3.09
C ARG A 78 -4.00 -20.08 -3.06
N PHE A 79 -2.93 -20.63 -2.50
CA PHE A 79 -1.61 -20.00 -2.45
C PHE A 79 -1.06 -19.72 -3.85
N LYS A 80 -1.06 -20.71 -4.75
CA LYS A 80 -0.60 -20.56 -6.14
C LYS A 80 -1.41 -19.57 -6.96
N THR A 81 -2.72 -19.49 -6.71
CA THR A 81 -3.62 -18.56 -7.40
C THR A 81 -3.64 -17.16 -6.76
N GLY A 82 -2.83 -16.92 -5.72
CA GLY A 82 -2.80 -15.64 -5.00
C GLY A 82 -4.06 -15.36 -4.19
N GLN A 83 -4.90 -16.38 -3.93
CA GLN A 83 -6.03 -16.26 -3.01
C GLN A 83 -5.54 -16.28 -1.57
N THR A 84 -6.04 -15.32 -0.80
CA THR A 84 -5.50 -15.01 0.51
C THR A 84 -5.88 -15.99 1.58
N LEU A 85 -4.90 -16.31 2.43
CA LEU A 85 -5.04 -17.24 3.53
C LEU A 85 -5.47 -16.52 4.83
N ASN A 86 -4.93 -15.34 5.15
CA ASN A 86 -5.35 -14.54 6.32
C ASN A 86 -4.77 -13.09 6.32
N SER A 87 -5.59 -12.04 6.16
CA SER A 87 -5.30 -10.62 6.49
C SER A 87 -6.61 -9.84 6.65
N LYS A 88 -6.86 -9.18 7.78
CA LYS A 88 -8.11 -8.39 7.98
C LYS A 88 -8.03 -6.96 7.42
N THR A 89 -6.85 -6.50 7.00
CA THR A 89 -6.61 -5.11 6.59
C THR A 89 -7.04 -4.85 5.15
N THR A 90 -7.83 -3.79 4.95
CA THR A 90 -8.28 -3.37 3.62
C THR A 90 -7.34 -2.38 2.97
N VAL A 91 -7.41 -2.28 1.63
CA VAL A 91 -6.76 -1.20 0.85
C VAL A 91 -7.35 0.17 1.21
N GLY A 92 -8.54 0.22 1.82
CA GLY A 92 -9.12 1.47 2.31
C GLY A 92 -8.44 1.98 3.58
N ASP A 93 -8.10 1.08 4.49
CA ASP A 93 -7.56 1.43 5.82
C ASP A 93 -6.03 1.57 5.82
N TRP A 94 -5.33 0.76 5.02
CA TRP A 94 -3.87 0.76 5.00
C TRP A 94 -3.22 2.10 4.58
N PRO A 95 -3.67 2.78 3.50
CA PRO A 95 -3.09 4.04 3.09
C PRO A 95 -3.27 5.16 4.11
N ASP A 96 -4.34 5.12 4.91
CA ASP A 96 -4.58 6.10 5.97
C ASP A 96 -3.50 5.94 7.06
N THR A 97 -3.29 4.71 7.56
CA THR A 97 -2.23 4.41 8.53
C THR A 97 -0.85 4.83 8.02
N TRP A 98 -0.56 4.54 6.74
CA TRP A 98 0.71 4.93 6.13
C TRP A 98 0.90 6.45 6.06
N LEU A 99 -0.17 7.22 5.78
CA LEU A 99 -0.11 8.68 5.75
C LEU A 99 0.13 9.27 7.15
N ASP A 100 -0.46 8.67 8.19
CA ASP A 100 -0.29 9.11 9.58
C ASP A 100 1.13 8.89 10.11
N GLU A 101 1.80 7.83 9.64
CA GLU A 101 3.20 7.54 9.99
C GLU A 101 4.21 8.52 9.33
N ARG A 102 3.82 9.18 8.23
CA ARG A 102 4.70 10.01 7.40
C ARG A 102 4.86 11.46 7.90
N LYS A 103 5.44 11.61 9.09
CA LYS A 103 5.67 12.93 9.76
C LYS A 103 6.64 13.87 9.03
N ARG A 104 7.49 13.36 8.13
CA ARG A 104 8.50 14.13 7.38
C ARG A 104 8.02 14.62 6.02
N LEU A 105 6.81 14.27 5.60
CA LEU A 105 6.30 14.63 4.29
C LEU A 105 5.82 16.08 4.27
N ARG A 106 6.15 16.82 3.20
CA ARG A 106 5.67 18.20 3.01
C ARG A 106 4.14 18.22 3.00
N VAL A 107 3.54 19.17 3.70
CA VAL A 107 2.08 19.32 3.86
C VAL A 107 1.31 19.27 2.52
N THR A 108 1.86 19.85 1.46
CA THR A 108 1.25 19.83 0.13
C THR A 108 1.22 18.43 -0.50
N GLY A 109 2.26 17.62 -0.26
CA GLY A 109 2.32 16.22 -0.72
C GLY A 109 1.36 15.33 0.06
N LEU A 110 1.29 15.51 1.39
CA LEU A 110 0.36 14.76 2.24
C LEU A 110 -1.09 15.01 1.82
N LYS A 111 -1.47 16.28 1.59
CA LYS A 111 -2.83 16.62 1.11
C LYS A 111 -3.14 16.00 -0.24
N ARG A 112 -2.17 15.92 -1.15
CA ARG A 112 -2.35 15.29 -2.46
C ARG A 112 -2.59 13.79 -2.33
N TYR A 113 -1.76 13.08 -1.57
CA TYR A 113 -1.95 11.65 -1.38
C TYR A 113 -3.25 11.32 -0.64
N ALA A 114 -3.62 12.10 0.39
CA ALA A 114 -4.89 11.93 1.08
C ALA A 114 -6.10 12.15 0.14
N TYR A 115 -5.99 13.11 -0.78
CA TYR A 115 -6.99 13.32 -1.83
C TYR A 115 -7.06 12.13 -2.78
N ASP A 116 -5.92 11.67 -3.31
CA ASP A 116 -5.87 10.54 -4.25
C ASP A 116 -6.44 9.26 -3.63
N VAL A 117 -6.11 8.98 -2.36
CA VAL A 117 -6.66 7.86 -1.60
C VAL A 117 -8.18 7.97 -1.46
N ARG A 118 -8.69 9.14 -1.07
CA ARG A 118 -10.13 9.35 -0.84
C ARG A 118 -10.95 9.30 -2.12
N VAL A 119 -10.42 9.85 -3.22
CA VAL A 119 -11.18 10.04 -4.47
C VAL A 119 -11.05 8.85 -5.41
N HIS A 120 -9.89 8.19 -5.45
CA HIS A 120 -9.63 7.12 -6.42
C HIS A 120 -9.52 5.75 -5.77
N LEU A 121 -8.75 5.61 -4.69
CA LEU A 121 -8.49 4.29 -4.12
C LEU A 121 -9.68 3.78 -3.29
N LYS A 122 -10.21 4.58 -2.35
CA LYS A 122 -11.30 4.13 -1.46
C LYS A 122 -12.59 3.74 -2.20
N PRO A 123 -13.08 4.48 -3.21
CA PRO A 123 -14.33 4.13 -3.88
C PRO A 123 -14.27 2.82 -4.67
N HIS A 124 -13.08 2.47 -5.19
CA HIS A 124 -12.92 1.35 -6.11
C HIS A 124 -12.24 0.14 -5.46
N LEU A 125 -11.25 0.37 -4.60
CA LEU A 125 -10.41 -0.65 -3.99
C LEU A 125 -10.62 -0.78 -2.48
N GLY A 126 -11.34 0.16 -1.85
CA GLY A 126 -11.42 0.24 -0.39
C GLY A 126 -12.02 -0.98 0.31
N SER A 127 -12.94 -1.70 -0.34
CA SER A 127 -13.51 -2.94 0.18
C SER A 127 -12.62 -4.17 -0.04
N ILE A 128 -11.57 -4.03 -0.86
CA ILE A 128 -10.65 -5.11 -1.19
C ILE A 128 -9.62 -5.20 -0.07
N ARG A 129 -9.32 -6.42 0.34
CA ARG A 129 -8.25 -6.68 1.30
C ARG A 129 -6.90 -6.44 0.64
N LEU A 130 -5.94 -5.89 1.37
CA LEU A 130 -4.63 -5.53 0.82
C LEU A 130 -3.90 -6.75 0.24
N ASP A 131 -4.09 -7.91 0.86
CA ASP A 131 -3.53 -9.19 0.44
C ASP A 131 -4.19 -9.76 -0.83
N LYS A 132 -5.43 -9.33 -1.16
CA LYS A 132 -6.19 -9.74 -2.34
C LYS A 132 -6.07 -8.76 -3.51
N LEU A 133 -5.24 -7.72 -3.39
CA LEU A 133 -5.13 -6.71 -4.43
C LEU A 133 -4.41 -7.26 -5.68
N MET A 134 -5.19 -7.76 -6.62
CA MET A 134 -4.71 -8.20 -7.93
C MET A 134 -4.68 -7.07 -8.97
N VAL A 135 -3.90 -7.27 -10.03
CA VAL A 135 -3.76 -6.33 -11.17
C VAL A 135 -5.11 -6.02 -11.84
N HIS A 136 -6.01 -7.01 -11.95
CA HIS A 136 -7.32 -6.79 -12.55
C HIS A 136 -8.15 -5.72 -11.82
N HIS A 137 -8.09 -5.68 -10.48
CA HIS A 137 -8.80 -4.64 -9.71
C HIS A 137 -8.27 -3.23 -10.00
N LEU A 138 -6.96 -3.10 -10.26
CA LEU A 138 -6.37 -1.83 -10.68
C LEU A 138 -6.86 -1.43 -12.07
N ASN A 139 -6.94 -2.37 -13.00
CA ASN A 139 -7.49 -2.12 -14.34
C ASN A 139 -8.93 -1.65 -14.25
N THR A 140 -9.80 -2.33 -13.49
CA THR A 140 -11.19 -1.92 -13.28
C THR A 140 -11.30 -0.52 -12.67
N MET A 141 -10.44 -0.16 -11.71
CA MET A 141 -10.39 1.20 -11.17
C MET A 141 -10.03 2.22 -12.25
N PHE A 142 -8.98 1.97 -13.04
CA PHE A 142 -8.56 2.88 -14.11
C PHE A 142 -9.63 3.02 -15.19
N ASP A 143 -10.27 1.93 -15.58
CA ASP A 143 -11.37 1.93 -16.55
C ASP A 143 -12.54 2.79 -16.05
N ALA A 144 -12.95 2.62 -14.79
CA ALA A 144 -14.00 3.44 -14.17
C ALA A 144 -13.63 4.93 -14.05
N ILE A 145 -12.34 5.24 -13.83
CA ILE A 145 -11.85 6.63 -13.84
C ILE A 145 -11.92 7.21 -15.26
N ASN A 146 -11.51 6.44 -16.26
CA ASN A 146 -11.54 6.86 -17.66
C ASN A 146 -12.97 7.10 -18.15
N GLU A 147 -13.90 6.19 -17.83
CA GLU A 147 -15.31 6.33 -18.18
C GLU A 147 -15.91 7.62 -17.58
N ARG A 148 -15.70 7.85 -16.27
CA ARG A 148 -16.13 9.09 -15.62
C ARG A 148 -15.50 10.34 -16.27
N ASN A 149 -14.24 10.26 -16.69
CA ASN A 149 -13.58 11.38 -17.36
C ASN A 149 -14.21 11.66 -18.74
N ILE A 150 -14.57 10.62 -19.50
CA ILE A 150 -15.24 10.76 -20.80
C ILE A 150 -16.60 11.44 -20.60
N GLU A 151 -17.42 10.98 -19.65
CA GLU A 151 -18.71 11.61 -19.31
C GLU A 151 -18.56 13.09 -18.98
N ILE A 152 -17.57 13.42 -18.13
CA ILE A 152 -17.28 14.82 -17.76
C ILE A 152 -16.89 15.64 -19.00
N GLN A 153 -16.09 15.08 -19.93
CA GLN A 153 -15.70 15.77 -21.15
C GLN A 153 -16.89 16.00 -22.09
N GLU A 154 -17.79 15.02 -22.23
CA GLU A 154 -19.00 15.12 -23.04
C GLU A 154 -19.97 16.17 -22.48
N GLN A 155 -20.18 16.15 -21.16
CA GLN A 155 -20.99 17.16 -20.46
C GLN A 155 -20.39 18.56 -20.62
N ASN A 156 -19.08 18.70 -20.47
CA ASN A 156 -18.39 19.98 -20.67
C ASN A 156 -18.48 20.47 -22.12
N THR A 157 -18.38 19.56 -23.10
CA THR A 157 -18.51 19.91 -24.52
C THR A 157 -19.93 20.36 -24.83
N SER A 158 -20.93 19.65 -24.30
CA SER A 158 -22.35 20.00 -24.43
C SER A 158 -22.64 21.34 -23.77
N ALA A 159 -22.14 21.55 -22.55
CA ALA A 159 -22.27 22.81 -21.83
C ALA A 159 -21.58 23.97 -22.58
N ARG A 160 -20.40 23.76 -23.18
CA ARG A 160 -19.72 24.77 -24.00
C ARG A 160 -20.53 25.15 -25.25
N ARG A 161 -21.19 24.18 -25.89
CA ARG A 161 -22.07 24.42 -27.06
C ARG A 161 -23.33 25.22 -26.69
N SER A 162 -23.89 24.95 -25.51
CA SER A 162 -25.10 25.63 -25.02
C SER A 162 -24.82 26.98 -24.35
N ARG A 163 -23.57 27.30 -24.03
CA ARG A 163 -23.21 28.59 -23.43
C ARG A 163 -23.30 29.68 -24.51
N PRO A 164 -24.14 30.72 -24.33
CA PRO A 164 -24.11 31.87 -25.21
C PRO A 164 -22.73 32.53 -25.11
N ASN A 165 -22.25 33.06 -26.24
CA ASN A 165 -20.93 33.66 -26.39
C ASN A 165 -20.77 34.88 -25.45
N SER A 166 -20.38 34.64 -24.20
CA SER A 166 -20.06 35.69 -23.25
C SER A 166 -18.66 36.20 -23.55
N THR A 167 -18.57 37.51 -23.81
CA THR A 167 -17.34 38.27 -24.07
C THR A 167 -16.16 37.77 -23.23
N PRO A 168 -14.98 37.53 -23.84
CA PRO A 168 -13.83 37.02 -23.10
C PRO A 168 -13.48 37.94 -21.94
N PRO A 169 -13.05 37.40 -20.78
CA PRO A 169 -12.64 38.23 -19.66
C PRO A 169 -11.54 39.17 -20.13
N ARG A 170 -11.67 40.48 -19.85
CA ARG A 170 -10.62 41.48 -20.13
C ARG A 170 -9.30 40.93 -19.58
N THR A 171 -8.40 40.55 -20.48
CA THR A 171 -7.02 40.24 -20.14
C THR A 171 -6.49 41.41 -19.33
N ARG A 172 -6.12 41.20 -18.06
CA ARG A 172 -5.42 42.25 -17.31
C ARG A 172 -4.12 42.49 -18.07
N ALA A 173 -3.94 43.73 -18.54
CA ALA A 173 -2.70 44.17 -19.16
C ALA A 173 -1.51 43.77 -18.25
N PRO A 174 -0.37 43.35 -18.84
CA PRO A 174 0.82 43.04 -18.05
C PRO A 174 1.16 44.26 -17.18
N ARG A 175 1.35 44.04 -15.88
CA ARG A 175 1.85 45.06 -14.96
C ARG A 175 3.30 45.37 -15.34
N THR A 176 3.51 46.34 -16.22
CA THR A 176 4.80 47.02 -16.35
C THR A 176 5.04 47.78 -15.05
N GLY A 177 5.79 47.17 -14.13
CA GLY A 177 6.38 47.90 -13.01
C GLY A 177 7.41 48.91 -13.53
N PRO A 178 7.60 50.06 -12.87
CA PRO A 178 8.59 51.04 -13.30
C PRO A 178 9.98 50.41 -13.28
N ALA A 179 10.75 50.67 -14.34
CA ALA A 179 12.11 50.18 -14.53
C ALA A 179 12.97 50.54 -13.30
N GLY A 180 13.35 49.52 -12.52
CA GLY A 180 14.32 49.67 -11.45
C GLY A 180 15.64 50.16 -12.03
N HIS A 181 16.08 51.34 -11.59
CA HIS A 181 17.38 51.91 -11.91
C HIS A 181 18.49 50.91 -11.60
N ARG A 182 19.23 50.51 -12.62
CA ARG A 182 20.40 49.63 -12.48
C ARG A 182 21.57 50.49 -11.99
N CYS A 183 21.83 50.51 -10.69
CA CYS A 183 23.05 51.10 -10.13
C CYS A 183 24.26 50.30 -10.66
N GLY A 184 25.17 50.98 -11.37
CA GLY A 184 26.44 50.42 -11.82
C GLY A 184 27.45 50.31 -10.67
N PRO A 185 28.38 49.33 -10.70
CA PRO A 185 29.35 49.14 -9.63
C PRO A 185 30.42 50.23 -9.68
N SER A 186 30.47 51.06 -8.64
CA SER A 186 31.55 52.01 -8.37
C SER A 186 32.28 51.55 -7.12
N SER A 187 33.50 51.02 -7.27
CA SER A 187 34.60 51.00 -6.28
C SER A 187 35.59 49.91 -6.68
N THR A 188 36.91 50.00 -6.58
CA THR A 188 37.87 51.03 -6.19
C THR A 188 39.23 50.37 -6.49
N ARG A 189 40.10 51.06 -7.22
CA ARG A 189 41.51 50.69 -7.34
C ARG A 189 42.24 51.25 -6.11
N CYS A 190 42.59 50.42 -5.14
CA CYS A 190 43.64 50.71 -4.15
C CYS A 190 44.34 49.39 -3.78
N ARG A 191 45.63 49.28 -4.13
CA ARG A 191 46.52 48.18 -3.77
C ARG A 191 47.61 48.78 -2.88
N HIS A 192 47.60 48.45 -1.59
CA HIS A 192 48.70 48.62 -0.64
C HIS A 192 48.90 47.23 -0.02
N SER A 193 49.89 46.46 -0.47
CA SER A 193 51.28 46.38 0.03
C SER A 193 51.41 45.51 1.28
N ALA A 194 52.00 44.32 1.12
CA ALA A 194 52.68 43.59 2.19
C ALA A 194 53.73 42.65 1.56
N GLY A 195 54.99 42.88 1.90
CA GLY A 195 56.17 42.12 1.44
C GLY A 195 57.42 42.68 2.11
N SER A 196 57.67 42.17 3.31
CA SER A 196 58.72 42.50 4.30
C SER A 196 60.17 42.27 3.85
N PRO A 197 61.16 42.80 4.61
CA PRO A 197 62.59 42.66 4.32
C PRO A 197 63.22 41.41 4.97
N ALA A 198 64.26 40.89 4.32
CA ALA A 198 65.51 40.37 4.88
C ALA A 198 66.49 40.13 3.72
#